data_AF-A0AAV5LCU6-F1
#
_entry.id   AF-A0AAV5LCU6-F1
#
_cell.length_a   1.000
_cell.length_b   1.000
_cell.length_c   1.000
_cell.angle_alpha   90.00
_cell.angle_beta   90.00
_cell.angle_gamma   90.00
#
_symmetry.space_group_name_H-M   'P 1'
#
loop_
_entity.id
_entity.type
_entity.pdbx_description
1 polymer ?
#
loop_
_entity_poly.entity_id
_entity_poly.type
_entity_poly.pdbx_seq_one_letter_code
_entity_poly.pdbx_strand_id
1 'polypeptide(L)'
;MAKLIELFESWMAKHGKIYHTIEEKLHRFDIFKDNLNHIDETNKRVTNYWLGLNHFADLTHEELTKMYLGLKPELAGRHGSSDSREFTYGDVVDLPRSVDWRKKGGVTRVKNQGSCGSCWAFSTVAAVEGIDQIVTGNLTELSEQELIDCDTTYNNGCNGGLMDYAFSFITLNLSIVPSTFSFFFKIHLQLIGLQPGGRSTKIHVLFPILEFISSSMASFQKAESCDLIASSNVTGSASIL
;
A
#
# COMPACT_ATOMS: atom_id res chain seq x y z
N MET A 1 25.88 26.19 12.51
CA MET A 1 26.25 24.79 12.22
C MET A 1 25.88 23.84 13.36
N ALA A 2 26.38 24.00 14.59
CA ALA A 2 26.07 23.07 15.70
C ALA A 2 24.56 22.77 15.92
N LYS A 3 23.72 23.81 16.01
CA LYS A 3 22.26 23.65 16.17
C LYS A 3 21.57 22.89 15.03
N LEU A 4 22.06 23.03 13.80
CA LEU A 4 21.48 22.35 12.65
C LEU A 4 21.83 20.85 12.65
N ILE A 5 23.06 20.52 13.07
CA ILE A 5 23.50 19.15 13.25
C ILE A 5 22.67 18.49 14.37
N GLU A 6 22.51 19.14 15.53
CA GLU A 6 21.66 18.64 16.62
C GLU A 6 20.20 18.39 16.17
N LEU A 7 19.65 19.30 15.37
CA LEU A 7 18.31 19.14 14.79
C LEU A 7 18.25 17.92 13.86
N PHE A 8 19.25 17.72 13.00
CA PHE A 8 19.32 16.57 12.10
C PHE A 8 19.45 15.26 12.86
N GLU A 9 20.32 15.16 13.87
CA GLU A 9 20.46 13.96 14.70
C GLU A 9 19.16 13.63 15.46
N SER A 10 18.49 14.66 16.02
CA SER A 10 17.19 14.47 16.68
C SER A 10 16.11 14.02 15.70
N TRP A 11 16.08 14.59 14.49
CA TRP A 11 15.17 14.19 13.43
C TRP A 11 15.44 12.74 12.98
N MET A 12 16.71 12.36 12.79
CA MET A 12 17.09 10.99 12.44
C MET A 12 16.59 10.00 13.49
N ALA A 13 16.82 10.29 14.77
CA ALA A 13 16.36 9.44 15.86
C ALA A 13 14.84 9.30 15.89
N LYS A 14 14.11 10.41 15.70
CA LYS A 14 12.64 10.42 15.64
C LYS A 14 12.07 9.58 14.50
N HIS A 15 12.74 9.57 13.36
CA HIS A 15 12.28 8.89 12.14
C HIS A 15 12.98 7.54 11.88
N GLY A 16 13.80 7.05 12.83
CA GLY A 16 14.50 5.78 12.71
C GLY A 16 15.50 5.73 11.54
N LYS A 17 16.10 6.87 11.18
CA LYS A 17 17.03 6.96 10.05
C LYS A 17 18.41 6.42 10.43
N ILE A 18 18.88 5.46 9.65
CA ILE A 18 20.20 4.84 9.81
C ILE A 18 20.90 4.94 8.45
N TYR A 19 22.13 5.47 8.45
CA TYR A 19 22.97 5.56 7.27
C TYR A 19 24.22 4.71 7.49
N HIS A 20 24.65 3.98 6.47
CA HIS A 20 25.70 2.98 6.62
C HIS A 20 27.10 3.57 6.52
N THR A 21 27.23 4.72 5.83
CA THR A 21 28.50 5.40 5.65
C THR A 21 28.41 6.87 6.08
N ILE A 22 29.56 7.44 6.40
CA ILE A 22 29.66 8.86 6.75
C ILE A 22 29.33 9.71 5.52
N GLU A 23 29.76 9.27 4.34
CA GLU A 23 29.50 9.93 3.06
C GLU A 23 28.00 10.02 2.78
N GLU A 24 27.26 8.93 3.00
CA GLU A 24 25.80 8.92 2.87
C GLU A 24 25.15 9.86 3.88
N LYS A 25 25.58 9.80 5.15
CA LYS A 25 25.05 10.68 6.21
C LYS A 25 25.27 12.16 5.88
N LEU A 26 26.45 12.52 5.36
CA LEU A 26 26.77 13.89 4.95
C LEU A 26 25.93 14.32 3.75
N HIS A 27 25.76 13.46 2.75
CA HIS A 27 24.90 13.73 1.60
C HIS A 27 23.43 13.96 2.03
N ARG A 28 22.90 13.11 2.90
CA ARG A 28 21.54 13.22 3.45
C ARG A 28 21.37 14.46 4.32
N PHE A 29 22.40 14.86 5.05
CA PHE A 29 22.41 16.11 5.81
C PHE A 29 22.33 17.35 4.90
N ASP A 30 23.01 17.35 3.77
CA ASP A 30 22.93 18.46 2.80
C ASP A 30 21.52 18.58 2.22
N ILE A 31 20.91 17.46 1.82
CA ILE A 31 19.51 17.45 1.36
C ILE A 31 18.55 17.94 2.46
N PHE A 32 18.75 17.48 3.70
CA PHE A 32 17.95 17.91 4.85
C PHE A 32 18.02 19.42 5.08
N LYS A 33 19.20 20.01 4.98
CA LYS A 33 19.41 21.45 5.09
C LYS A 33 18.68 22.20 3.98
N ASP A 34 18.78 21.72 2.75
CA ASP A 34 18.11 22.35 1.59
C ASP A 34 16.58 22.29 1.74
N ASN A 35 16.04 21.15 2.17
CA ASN A 35 14.62 20.98 2.47
C ASN A 35 14.16 21.85 3.65
N LEU A 36 14.97 22.01 4.69
CA LEU A 36 14.65 22.90 5.81
C LEU A 36 14.56 24.37 5.37
N ASN A 37 15.49 24.82 4.50
CA ASN A 37 15.42 26.15 3.92
C ASN A 37 14.15 26.34 3.08
N HIS A 38 13.82 25.34 2.25
CA HIS A 38 12.58 25.36 1.46
C HIS A 38 11.31 25.46 2.32
N ILE A 39 11.29 24.75 3.46
CA ILE A 39 10.20 24.81 4.44
C ILE A 39 10.06 26.23 5.01
N ASP A 40 11.17 26.81 5.47
CA ASP A 40 11.17 28.15 6.08
C ASP A 40 10.73 29.24 5.09
N GLU A 41 11.27 29.22 3.86
CA GLU A 41 10.91 30.16 2.81
C GLU A 41 9.44 30.04 2.39
N THR A 42 8.95 28.81 2.26
CA THR A 42 7.55 28.58 1.86
C THR A 42 6.59 29.03 2.94
N ASN A 43 6.86 28.69 4.21
CA ASN A 43 6.02 29.07 5.35
C ASN A 43 5.95 30.58 5.60
N LYS A 44 6.92 31.36 5.10
CA LYS A 44 6.84 32.83 5.09
C LYS A 44 5.94 33.39 4.00
N ARG A 45 5.73 32.64 2.91
CA ARG A 45 5.00 33.07 1.71
C ARG A 45 3.54 32.63 1.71
N VAL A 46 3.25 31.42 2.19
CA VAL A 46 1.91 30.84 2.12
C VAL A 46 1.15 31.00 3.44
N THR A 47 -0.17 31.10 3.38
CA THR A 47 -1.03 31.30 4.55
C THR A 47 -2.11 30.23 4.71
N ASN A 48 -2.36 29.42 3.68
CA ASN A 48 -3.41 28.41 3.62
C ASN A 48 -2.91 26.98 3.88
N TYR A 49 -1.59 26.78 4.00
CA TYR A 49 -0.97 25.53 4.43
C TYR A 49 0.41 25.83 5.05
N TRP A 50 1.03 24.82 5.66
CA TRP A 50 2.41 24.90 6.13
C TRP A 50 3.16 23.62 5.79
N LEU A 51 4.46 23.74 5.58
CA LEU A 51 5.40 22.64 5.45
C LEU A 51 6.06 22.35 6.80
N GLY A 52 6.56 21.13 6.96
CA GLY A 52 7.27 20.73 8.17
C GLY A 52 8.20 19.55 7.90
N LEU A 53 9.15 19.34 8.81
CA LEU A 53 10.07 18.22 8.74
C LEU A 53 9.32 16.91 9.01
N ASN A 54 9.12 16.13 7.96
CA ASN A 54 8.55 14.79 8.00
C ASN A 54 9.64 13.73 7.68
N HIS A 55 9.26 12.47 7.49
CA HIS A 55 10.22 11.38 7.27
C HIS A 55 10.98 11.48 5.92
N PHE A 56 10.51 12.31 4.99
CA PHE A 56 11.09 12.53 3.68
C PHE A 56 12.09 13.69 3.63
N ALA A 57 12.37 14.34 4.76
CA ALA A 57 13.19 15.55 4.78
C ALA A 57 14.63 15.33 4.29
N ASP A 58 15.13 14.09 4.19
CA ASP A 58 16.45 13.73 3.66
C ASP A 58 16.44 13.25 2.20
N LEU A 59 15.30 13.36 1.50
CA LEU A 59 15.16 12.98 0.10
C LEU A 59 15.04 14.21 -0.80
N THR A 60 15.65 14.12 -1.97
CA THR A 60 15.38 15.05 -3.06
C THR A 60 13.99 14.80 -3.64
N HIS A 61 13.43 15.78 -4.36
CA HIS A 61 12.16 15.61 -5.05
C HIS A 61 12.19 14.46 -6.08
N GLU A 62 13.32 14.27 -6.75
CA GLU A 62 13.52 13.19 -7.73
C GLU A 62 13.54 11.81 -7.05
N GLU A 63 14.29 11.65 -5.95
CA GLU A 63 14.30 10.42 -5.17
C GLU A 63 12.92 10.09 -4.62
N LEU A 64 12.22 11.09 -4.05
CA LEU A 64 10.86 10.91 -3.53
C LEU A 64 9.91 10.42 -4.62
N THR A 65 9.95 11.06 -5.79
CA THR A 65 9.13 10.69 -6.94
C THR A 65 9.42 9.26 -7.39
N LYS A 66 10.70 8.92 -7.54
CA LYS A 66 11.12 7.60 -8.02
C LYS A 66 10.82 6.47 -7.04
N MET A 67 10.91 6.73 -5.74
CA MET A 67 10.79 5.69 -4.71
C MET A 67 9.37 5.50 -4.18
N TYR A 68 8.56 6.58 -4.14
CA TYR A 68 7.27 6.57 -3.46
C TYR A 68 6.06 6.83 -4.37
N LEU A 69 6.27 7.28 -5.61
CA LEU A 69 5.17 7.44 -6.57
C LEU A 69 5.16 6.27 -7.54
N GLY A 70 3.96 5.80 -7.90
CA GLY A 70 3.78 4.66 -8.80
C GLY A 70 2.54 4.75 -9.68
N LEU A 71 1.91 5.91 -9.78
CA LEU A 71 0.86 6.10 -10.78
C LEU A 71 1.48 6.09 -12.18
N LYS A 72 0.88 5.34 -13.10
CA LYS A 72 1.34 5.24 -14.49
C LYS A 72 0.28 5.74 -15.48
N PRO A 73 0.16 7.07 -15.69
CA PRO A 73 -0.84 7.66 -16.58
C PRO A 73 -0.77 7.14 -18.02
N GLU A 74 0.41 6.72 -18.49
CA GLU A 74 0.63 6.17 -19.81
C GLU A 74 -0.07 4.83 -20.06
N LEU A 75 -0.52 4.15 -19.00
CA LEU A 75 -1.35 2.96 -19.11
C LEU A 75 -2.82 3.33 -19.36
N ALA A 76 -3.22 4.59 -19.20
CA ALA A 76 -4.60 5.02 -19.46
C ALA A 76 -4.92 4.88 -20.95
N GLY A 77 -6.12 4.37 -21.26
CA GLY A 77 -6.58 4.17 -22.65
C GLY A 77 -6.17 2.85 -23.31
N ARG A 78 -5.42 1.97 -22.62
CA ARG A 78 -5.24 0.57 -23.08
C ARG A 78 -6.43 -0.33 -22.73
N HIS A 79 -7.30 0.15 -21.86
CA HIS A 79 -8.63 -0.43 -21.64
C HIS A 79 -9.51 -0.08 -22.83
N GLY A 80 -9.80 -1.06 -23.68
CA GLY A 80 -10.76 -0.91 -24.77
C GLY A 80 -12.13 -0.60 -24.15
N SER A 81 -12.53 0.67 -24.18
CA SER A 81 -13.86 1.14 -23.78
C SER A 81 -14.96 0.29 -24.41
N SER A 82 -15.63 -0.57 -23.64
CA SER A 82 -16.90 -1.17 -24.06
C SER A 82 -18.03 -1.08 -23.05
N ASP A 83 -17.79 -0.65 -21.81
CA ASP A 83 -18.88 -0.37 -20.86
C ASP A 83 -18.71 1.03 -20.26
N SER A 84 -18.95 2.04 -21.09
CA SER A 84 -19.06 3.44 -20.67
C SER A 84 -20.42 3.69 -20.02
N ARG A 85 -20.74 2.97 -18.94
CA ARG A 85 -21.73 3.51 -18.01
C ARG A 85 -21.08 4.71 -17.32
N GLU A 86 -21.15 5.85 -18.01
CA GLU A 86 -20.75 7.13 -17.47
C GLU A 86 -21.44 7.31 -16.12
N PHE A 87 -20.65 7.61 -15.08
CA PHE A 87 -21.20 7.87 -13.77
C PHE A 87 -22.16 9.07 -13.88
N THR A 88 -23.42 8.82 -13.59
CA THR A 88 -24.44 9.88 -13.53
C THR A 88 -24.81 10.12 -12.08
N TYR A 89 -24.86 11.39 -11.70
CA TYR A 89 -25.43 11.76 -10.42
C TYR A 89 -26.90 11.38 -10.43
N GLY A 90 -27.38 10.72 -9.35
CA GLY A 90 -28.81 10.64 -9.12
C GLY A 90 -29.42 12.03 -8.92
N ASP A 91 -30.73 12.16 -9.03
CA ASP A 91 -31.46 13.40 -8.73
C ASP A 91 -31.39 13.73 -7.22
N VAL A 92 -30.22 14.20 -6.77
CA VAL A 92 -29.95 14.53 -5.37
C VAL A 92 -29.99 16.06 -5.21
N VAL A 93 -31.02 16.55 -4.54
CA VAL A 93 -31.25 18.00 -4.35
C VAL A 93 -30.70 18.53 -3.03
N ASP A 94 -30.51 17.68 -2.01
CA ASP A 94 -30.10 18.10 -0.66
C ASP A 94 -28.79 17.43 -0.21
N LEU A 95 -27.66 17.95 -0.69
CA LEU A 95 -26.34 17.50 -0.26
C LEU A 95 -25.86 18.23 1.00
N PRO A 96 -25.21 17.53 1.95
CA PRO A 96 -24.61 18.18 3.10
C PRO A 96 -23.44 19.08 2.68
N ARG A 97 -23.26 20.21 3.38
CA ARG A 97 -22.15 21.15 3.14
C ARG A 97 -20.76 20.54 3.31
N SER A 98 -20.64 19.46 4.08
CA SER A 98 -19.38 18.75 4.30
C SER A 98 -19.65 17.28 4.64
N VAL A 99 -18.79 16.39 4.14
CA VAL A 99 -18.81 14.96 4.48
C VAL A 99 -17.42 14.56 4.96
N ASP A 100 -17.38 13.78 6.03
CA ASP A 100 -16.15 13.15 6.55
C ASP A 100 -16.44 11.67 6.82
N TRP A 101 -16.00 10.79 5.91
CA TRP A 101 -16.24 9.35 6.01
C TRP A 101 -15.54 8.70 7.22
N ARG A 102 -14.48 9.32 7.77
CA ARG A 102 -13.83 8.84 8.99
C ARG A 102 -14.80 8.88 10.17
N LYS A 103 -15.60 9.94 10.27
CA LYS A 103 -16.64 10.09 11.31
C LYS A 103 -17.83 9.15 11.09
N LYS A 104 -17.96 8.58 9.90
CA LYS A 104 -19.00 7.62 9.53
C LYS A 104 -18.53 6.17 9.56
N GLY A 105 -17.27 5.93 9.94
CA GLY A 105 -16.68 4.59 10.01
C GLY A 105 -16.25 4.01 8.66
N GLY A 106 -16.30 4.77 7.56
CA GLY A 106 -15.96 4.29 6.22
C GLY A 106 -14.49 4.41 5.83
N VAL A 107 -13.57 4.55 6.80
CA VAL A 107 -12.14 4.74 6.55
C VAL A 107 -11.32 3.96 7.58
N THR A 108 -10.41 3.11 7.10
CA THR A 108 -9.47 2.34 7.92
C THR A 108 -8.33 3.23 8.45
N ARG A 109 -7.39 2.65 9.23
CA ARG A 109 -6.21 3.38 9.68
C ARG A 109 -5.34 3.80 8.48
N VAL A 110 -4.57 4.87 8.63
CA VAL A 110 -3.56 5.24 7.62
C VAL A 110 -2.51 4.13 7.53
N LYS A 111 -2.25 3.65 6.32
CA LYS A 111 -1.25 2.63 6.00
C LYS A 111 -0.02 3.27 5.33
N ASN A 112 1.08 2.53 5.20
CA ASN A 112 2.33 2.99 4.58
C ASN A 112 2.75 2.04 3.46
N GLN A 113 2.88 2.55 2.23
CA GLN A 113 3.30 1.75 1.07
C GLN A 113 4.82 1.45 1.06
N GLY A 114 5.60 2.12 1.90
CA GLY A 114 7.05 2.02 1.90
C GLY A 114 7.68 2.51 0.60
N SER A 115 8.82 1.94 0.22
CA SER A 115 9.55 2.27 -1.02
C SER A 115 9.07 1.51 -2.25
N CYS A 116 7.78 1.13 -2.27
CA CYS A 116 7.13 0.44 -3.37
C CYS A 116 6.15 1.40 -4.04
N GLY A 117 6.16 1.49 -5.38
CA GLY A 117 5.23 2.30 -6.17
C GLY A 117 3.81 1.72 -6.23
N SER A 118 3.27 1.29 -5.10
CA SER A 118 1.98 0.60 -4.97
C SER A 118 0.81 1.52 -4.60
N CYS A 119 0.97 2.85 -4.68
CA CYS A 119 -0.09 3.81 -4.35
C CYS A 119 -1.42 3.53 -5.08
N TRP A 120 -1.37 2.95 -6.28
CA TRP A 120 -2.54 2.51 -7.05
C TRP A 120 -3.32 1.40 -6.32
N ALA A 121 -2.63 0.44 -5.71
CA ALA A 121 -3.24 -0.65 -4.95
C ALA A 121 -3.86 -0.11 -3.65
N PHE A 122 -3.13 0.74 -2.91
CA PHE A 122 -3.64 1.40 -1.70
C PHE A 122 -4.89 2.25 -1.98
N SER A 123 -4.86 3.04 -3.06
CA SER A 123 -6.01 3.85 -3.47
C SER A 123 -7.22 2.99 -3.82
N THR A 124 -7.00 1.86 -4.49
CA THR A 124 -8.07 0.90 -4.87
C THR A 124 -8.66 0.26 -3.61
N VAL A 125 -7.80 -0.30 -2.75
CA VAL A 125 -8.22 -0.95 -1.51
C VAL A 125 -9.02 0.01 -0.63
N ALA A 126 -8.52 1.22 -0.35
CA ALA A 126 -9.23 2.18 0.49
C ALA A 126 -10.63 2.54 -0.05
N ALA A 127 -10.79 2.62 -1.38
CA ALA A 127 -12.10 2.84 -2.01
C ALA A 127 -13.03 1.63 -1.84
N VAL A 128 -12.52 0.41 -1.99
CA VAL A 128 -13.28 -0.83 -1.80
C VAL A 128 -13.69 -1.04 -0.34
N GLU A 129 -12.79 -0.78 0.61
CA GLU A 129 -13.09 -0.80 2.05
C GLU A 129 -14.21 0.21 2.39
N GLY A 130 -14.14 1.41 1.81
CA GLY A 130 -15.15 2.45 2.01
C GLY A 130 -16.53 2.07 1.48
N ILE A 131 -16.62 1.52 0.25
CA ILE A 131 -17.91 1.10 -0.31
C ILE A 131 -18.46 -0.15 0.39
N ASP A 132 -17.60 -1.09 0.82
CA ASP A 132 -18.00 -2.23 1.64
C ASP A 132 -18.70 -1.75 2.92
N GLN A 133 -18.10 -0.78 3.62
CA GLN A 133 -18.71 -0.21 4.81
C GLN A 133 -20.05 0.49 4.53
N ILE A 134 -20.16 1.23 3.42
CA ILE A 134 -21.39 1.94 3.07
C ILE A 134 -22.53 0.95 2.80
N VAL A 135 -22.23 -0.17 2.12
CA VAL A 135 -23.23 -1.14 1.68
C VAL A 135 -23.58 -2.14 2.78
N THR A 136 -22.59 -2.65 3.51
CA THR A 136 -22.78 -3.74 4.48
C THR A 136 -22.84 -3.25 5.93
N GLY A 137 -22.36 -2.03 6.19
CA GLY A 137 -22.16 -1.49 7.53
C GLY A 137 -20.86 -1.96 8.20
N ASN A 138 -20.12 -2.89 7.60
CA ASN A 138 -18.88 -3.44 8.15
C ASN A 138 -17.67 -2.85 7.46
N LEU A 139 -16.70 -2.36 8.24
CA LEU A 139 -15.41 -1.92 7.70
C LEU A 139 -14.42 -3.08 7.75
N THR A 140 -14.24 -3.75 6.63
CA THR A 140 -13.24 -4.82 6.49
C THR A 140 -11.92 -4.23 6.01
N GLU A 141 -10.81 -4.56 6.67
CA GLU A 141 -9.48 -4.19 6.17
C GLU A 141 -9.00 -5.21 5.13
N LEU A 142 -8.69 -4.76 3.92
CA LEU A 142 -8.38 -5.60 2.76
C LEU A 142 -6.88 -5.56 2.41
N SER A 143 -6.44 -6.52 1.60
CA SER A 143 -5.03 -6.74 1.26
C SER A 143 -4.57 -5.97 0.02
N GLU A 144 -3.74 -4.94 0.19
CA GLU A 144 -3.06 -4.30 -0.94
C GLU A 144 -2.08 -5.25 -1.65
N GLN A 145 -1.47 -6.16 -0.87
CA GLN A 145 -0.47 -7.10 -1.37
C GLN A 145 -1.05 -8.07 -2.41
N GLU A 146 -2.32 -8.46 -2.28
CA GLU A 146 -2.97 -9.30 -3.29
C GLU A 146 -3.03 -8.59 -4.65
N LEU A 147 -3.38 -7.30 -4.68
CA LEU A 147 -3.37 -6.54 -5.93
C LEU A 147 -1.95 -6.43 -6.49
N ILE A 148 -0.98 -6.12 -5.63
CA ILE A 148 0.43 -5.96 -6.02
C ILE A 148 0.99 -7.23 -6.68
N ASP A 149 0.63 -8.40 -6.16
CA ASP A 149 1.15 -9.69 -6.62
C ASP A 149 0.34 -10.28 -7.78
N CYS A 150 -0.98 -10.10 -7.79
CA CYS A 150 -1.87 -10.80 -8.72
C CYS A 150 -2.32 -9.96 -9.92
N ASP A 151 -2.47 -8.64 -9.77
CA ASP A 151 -2.91 -7.77 -10.87
C ASP A 151 -1.72 -7.41 -11.77
N THR A 152 -1.38 -8.36 -12.65
CA THR A 152 -0.18 -8.32 -13.51
C THR A 152 -0.50 -8.15 -14.99
N THR A 153 -1.79 -8.11 -15.36
CA THR A 153 -2.19 -8.02 -16.78
C THR A 153 -1.84 -6.66 -17.36
N TYR A 154 -2.06 -5.59 -16.60
CA TYR A 154 -1.76 -4.21 -17.00
C TYR A 154 -0.99 -3.44 -15.93
N ASN A 155 -1.18 -3.79 -14.65
CA ASN A 155 -0.42 -3.23 -13.55
C ASN A 155 0.91 -3.97 -13.36
N ASN A 156 1.88 -3.31 -12.69
CA ASN A 156 3.26 -3.78 -12.61
C ASN A 156 3.77 -3.84 -11.16
N GLY A 157 2.90 -4.20 -10.21
CA GLY A 157 3.25 -4.28 -8.79
C GLY A 157 3.88 -2.98 -8.27
N CYS A 158 5.07 -3.08 -7.68
CA CYS A 158 5.84 -1.93 -7.17
C CYS A 158 6.39 -0.99 -8.25
N ASN A 159 6.39 -1.40 -9.52
CA ASN A 159 6.77 -0.52 -10.63
C ASN A 159 5.59 0.34 -11.11
N GLY A 160 4.45 0.30 -10.42
CA GLY A 160 3.33 1.18 -10.68
C GLY A 160 2.17 0.59 -11.46
N GLY A 161 1.06 1.32 -11.45
CA GLY A 161 -0.22 0.86 -11.98
C GLY A 161 -1.30 1.93 -11.95
N LEU A 162 -2.53 1.51 -12.26
CA LEU A 162 -3.76 2.29 -12.28
C LEU A 162 -4.87 1.57 -11.52
N MET A 163 -5.69 2.36 -10.83
CA MET A 163 -6.81 1.88 -10.03
C MET A 163 -7.89 1.22 -10.88
N ASP A 164 -8.13 1.70 -12.11
CA ASP A 164 -9.16 1.15 -13.00
C ASP A 164 -8.92 -0.31 -13.37
N TYR A 165 -7.65 -0.69 -13.58
CA TYR A 165 -7.27 -2.09 -13.79
C TYR A 165 -7.45 -2.91 -12.53
N ALA A 166 -7.14 -2.34 -11.37
CA ALA A 166 -7.31 -3.02 -10.10
C ALA A 166 -8.81 -3.24 -9.77
N PHE A 167 -9.68 -2.26 -10.04
CA PHE A 167 -11.14 -2.44 -9.94
C PHE A 167 -11.65 -3.49 -10.93
N SER A 168 -11.13 -3.50 -12.16
CA SER A 168 -11.47 -4.53 -13.16
C SER A 168 -11.02 -5.91 -12.69
N PHE A 169 -9.82 -6.01 -12.10
CA PHE A 169 -9.28 -7.23 -11.53
C PHE A 169 -10.19 -7.75 -10.40
N ILE A 170 -10.59 -6.90 -9.46
CA ILE A 170 -11.47 -7.28 -8.33
C ILE A 170 -12.83 -7.78 -8.83
N THR A 171 -13.44 -7.09 -9.79
CA THR A 171 -14.76 -7.47 -10.34
C THR A 171 -14.72 -8.79 -11.11
N LEU A 172 -13.67 -9.04 -11.91
CA LEU A 172 -13.48 -10.32 -12.61
C LEU A 172 -13.15 -11.47 -11.65
N ASN A 173 -12.46 -11.16 -10.55
CA ASN A 173 -12.03 -12.15 -9.57
C ASN A 173 -13.02 -12.39 -8.43
N LEU A 174 -14.15 -11.70 -8.41
CA LEU A 174 -15.28 -11.90 -7.48
C LEU A 174 -14.96 -11.71 -5.98
N SER A 175 -13.74 -11.34 -5.58
CA SER A 175 -13.39 -10.87 -4.22
C SER A 175 -11.91 -10.44 -4.13
N ILE A 176 -11.60 -9.65 -3.10
CA ILE A 176 -10.26 -9.35 -2.59
C ILE A 176 -10.21 -9.81 -1.12
N VAL A 177 -9.09 -10.38 -0.68
CA VAL A 177 -8.97 -11.03 0.63
C VAL A 177 -8.70 -10.02 1.76
N PRO A 178 -9.13 -10.31 3.00
CA PRO A 178 -8.78 -9.49 4.16
C PRO A 178 -7.27 -9.43 4.37
N SER A 179 -6.77 -8.30 4.88
CA SER A 179 -5.34 -8.07 5.14
C SER A 179 -4.71 -9.14 6.06
N THR A 180 -5.50 -9.70 6.97
CA THR A 180 -5.07 -10.76 7.90
C THR A 180 -4.70 -12.06 7.18
N PHE A 181 -5.38 -12.42 6.08
CA PHE A 181 -5.08 -13.63 5.32
C PHE A 181 -3.71 -13.56 4.63
N SER A 182 -3.30 -12.38 4.17
CA SER A 182 -1.96 -12.17 3.61
C SER A 182 -0.87 -12.42 4.66
N PHE A 183 -1.11 -12.02 5.92
CA PHE A 183 -0.18 -12.23 7.03
C PHE A 183 -0.05 -13.71 7.43
N PHE A 184 -1.17 -14.45 7.49
CA PHE A 184 -1.15 -15.88 7.80
C PHE A 184 -0.42 -16.72 6.74
N PHE A 185 -0.56 -16.38 5.45
CA PHE A 185 0.14 -17.08 4.37
C PHE A 185 1.64 -16.82 4.37
N LYS A 186 2.07 -15.58 4.62
CA LYS A 186 3.49 -15.20 4.71
C LYS A 186 4.22 -15.91 5.86
N ILE A 187 3.55 -16.07 7.01
CA ILE A 187 4.03 -16.89 8.13
C ILE A 187 4.07 -18.37 7.75
N HIS A 188 3.06 -18.89 7.07
CA HIS A 188 3.02 -20.30 6.66
C HIS A 188 4.16 -20.65 5.69
N LEU A 189 4.45 -19.80 4.70
CA LEU A 189 5.58 -19.95 3.78
C LEU A 189 6.95 -19.86 4.49
N GLN A 190 7.12 -18.95 5.46
CA GLN A 190 8.34 -18.90 6.28
C GLN A 190 8.53 -20.14 7.17
N LEU A 191 7.44 -20.73 7.68
CA LEU A 191 7.50 -21.96 8.47
C LEU A 191 7.78 -23.20 7.62
N ILE A 192 7.25 -23.27 6.38
CA ILE A 192 7.56 -24.34 5.43
C ILE A 192 9.02 -24.22 4.94
N GLY A 193 9.55 -23.01 4.79
CA GLY A 193 10.94 -22.74 4.40
C GLY A 193 12.01 -23.07 5.46
N LEU A 194 11.63 -23.47 6.67
CA LEU A 194 12.55 -23.71 7.80
C LEU A 194 12.77 -25.19 8.18
N GLN A 195 12.34 -26.18 7.38
CA GLN A 195 12.67 -27.58 7.66
C GLN A 195 13.56 -28.24 6.59
N PRO A 196 14.90 -28.21 6.76
CA PRO A 196 15.74 -29.25 6.21
C PRO A 196 15.66 -30.47 7.15
N GLY A 197 14.85 -31.46 6.77
CA GLY A 197 14.94 -32.82 7.28
C GLY A 197 14.37 -33.06 8.69
N GLY A 198 13.14 -33.55 8.77
CA GLY A 198 12.62 -34.15 10.00
C GLY A 198 11.18 -34.64 9.88
N ARG A 199 10.99 -35.96 9.79
CA ARG A 199 9.68 -36.61 9.99
C ARG A 199 9.12 -36.22 11.36
N SER A 200 7.91 -35.66 11.42
CA SER A 200 7.14 -35.66 12.66
C SER A 200 5.65 -35.81 12.38
N THR A 201 5.16 -37.00 12.71
CA THR A 201 3.76 -37.32 12.92
C THR A 201 3.26 -36.61 14.17
N LYS A 202 2.41 -35.60 14.03
CA LYS A 202 1.35 -35.19 14.98
C LYS A 202 0.63 -33.93 14.47
N ILE A 203 -0.38 -34.12 13.63
CA ILE A 203 -1.40 -33.10 13.36
C ILE A 203 -2.71 -33.65 13.93
N HIS A 204 -2.95 -33.38 15.22
CA HIS A 204 -4.22 -33.63 15.90
C HIS A 204 -4.66 -32.41 16.71
N VAL A 205 -4.32 -31.20 16.22
CA VAL A 205 -4.81 -29.93 16.76
C VAL A 205 -5.12 -28.99 15.59
N LEU A 206 -6.04 -29.39 14.71
CA LEU A 206 -6.48 -28.55 13.58
C LEU A 206 -7.96 -28.75 13.20
N PHE A 207 -8.74 -29.42 14.05
CA PHE A 207 -10.15 -29.69 13.77
C PHE A 207 -11.10 -28.48 13.95
N PRO A 208 -10.84 -27.44 14.78
CA PRO A 208 -11.70 -26.26 14.83
C PRO A 208 -11.44 -25.25 13.70
N ILE A 209 -10.33 -25.38 12.98
CA ILE A 209 -9.95 -24.47 11.89
C ILE A 209 -10.64 -24.89 10.57
N LEU A 210 -11.00 -26.16 10.44
CA LEU A 210 -11.60 -26.75 9.24
C LEU A 210 -13.02 -26.24 8.91
N GLU A 211 -13.81 -25.81 9.90
CA GLU A 211 -15.13 -25.22 9.61
C GLU A 211 -15.03 -23.77 9.12
N PHE A 212 -13.99 -23.03 9.51
CA PHE A 212 -13.71 -21.70 8.96
C PHE A 212 -13.15 -21.80 7.52
N ILE A 213 -12.45 -22.89 7.22
CA ILE A 213 -11.89 -23.15 5.88
C ILE A 213 -12.99 -23.40 4.85
N SER A 214 -14.11 -24.03 5.20
CA SER A 214 -15.21 -24.37 4.27
C SER A 214 -15.77 -23.17 3.50
N SER A 215 -16.05 -22.05 4.16
CA SER A 215 -16.52 -20.82 3.50
C SER A 215 -15.39 -20.04 2.81
N SER A 216 -14.13 -20.38 3.10
CA SER A 216 -12.94 -19.65 2.68
C SER A 216 -12.13 -20.38 1.60
N MET A 217 -12.53 -21.59 1.18
CA MET A 217 -11.77 -22.42 0.23
C MET A 217 -11.58 -21.76 -1.14
N ALA A 218 -12.58 -21.01 -1.63
CA ALA A 218 -12.48 -20.31 -2.91
C ALA A 218 -11.45 -19.16 -2.87
N SER A 219 -11.40 -18.42 -1.75
CA SER A 219 -10.39 -17.39 -1.51
C SER A 219 -9.00 -18.00 -1.22
N PHE A 220 -8.96 -19.17 -0.59
CA PHE A 220 -7.73 -19.89 -0.26
C PHE A 220 -7.05 -20.49 -1.50
N GLN A 221 -7.79 -21.14 -2.40
CA GLN A 221 -7.26 -21.63 -3.68
C GLN A 221 -6.79 -20.49 -4.60
N LYS A 222 -7.35 -19.29 -4.43
CA LYS A 222 -6.99 -18.11 -5.22
C LYS A 222 -5.68 -17.48 -4.77
N ALA A 223 -5.47 -17.40 -3.45
CA ALA A 223 -4.18 -17.05 -2.86
C ALA A 223 -3.08 -18.02 -3.31
N GLU A 224 -3.33 -19.34 -3.28
CA GLU A 224 -2.39 -20.35 -3.80
C GLU A 224 -2.09 -20.19 -5.30
N SER A 225 -3.10 -19.83 -6.11
CA SER A 225 -2.90 -19.60 -7.55
C SER A 225 -2.09 -18.33 -7.85
N CYS A 226 -2.19 -17.29 -7.01
CA CYS A 226 -1.37 -16.10 -7.14
C CYS A 226 0.10 -16.37 -6.77
N ASP A 227 0.36 -17.15 -5.72
CA ASP A 227 1.72 -17.51 -5.30
C ASP A 227 2.46 -18.37 -6.35
N LEU A 228 1.75 -19.21 -7.10
CA LEU A 228 2.31 -19.96 -8.24
C LEU A 228 2.74 -19.04 -9.40
N ILE A 229 2.05 -17.91 -9.61
CA ILE A 229 2.42 -16.91 -10.63
C ILE A 229 3.58 -16.04 -10.11
N ALA A 230 3.51 -15.58 -8.86
CA ALA A 230 4.56 -14.78 -8.23
C ALA A 230 5.90 -15.54 -8.21
N SER A 231 5.92 -16.82 -7.78
CA SER A 231 7.12 -17.66 -7.72
C SER A 231 7.81 -17.89 -9.08
N SER A 232 7.07 -17.83 -10.20
CA SER A 232 7.65 -17.93 -11.54
C SER A 232 8.36 -16.65 -12.03
N ASN A 233 8.08 -15.50 -11.40
CA ASN A 233 8.64 -14.19 -11.73
C ASN A 233 9.63 -13.65 -10.66
N VAL A 234 9.96 -14.42 -9.61
CA VAL A 234 10.90 -13.97 -8.57
C VAL A 234 12.35 -14.02 -9.04
N THR A 235 12.78 -12.92 -9.65
CA THR A 235 14.11 -12.37 -9.35
C THR A 235 14.05 -10.93 -8.79
N GLY A 236 12.87 -10.42 -8.39
CA GLY A 236 12.80 -9.02 -7.93
C GLY A 236 11.58 -8.56 -7.13
N SER A 237 10.86 -9.42 -6.39
CA SER A 237 9.74 -8.93 -5.55
C SER A 237 10.25 -8.33 -4.23
N ALA A 238 10.26 -6.99 -4.15
CA ALA A 238 10.41 -6.26 -2.90
C ALA A 238 9.08 -6.31 -2.14
N SER A 239 9.00 -7.16 -1.12
CA SER A 239 7.90 -7.17 -0.16
C SER A 239 7.72 -5.80 0.49
N ILE A 240 6.48 -5.31 0.54
CA ILE A 240 6.12 -4.23 1.46
C ILE A 240 6.25 -4.80 2.89
N LEU A 241 7.11 -4.18 3.69
CA LEU A 241 7.31 -4.48 5.11
C LEU A 241 6.22 -3.81 5.95
#